data_AF-A0A2E4VHS9-F1
#
_entry.id   AF-A0A2E4VHS9-F1
#
_cell.length_a   1.000
_cell.length_b   1.000
_cell.length_c   1.000
_cell.angle_alpha   90.00
_cell.angle_beta   90.00
_cell.angle_gamma   90.00
#
_symmetry.space_group_name_H-M   'P 1'
#
loop_
_entity.id
_entity.type
_entity.pdbx_description
1 polymer ?
#
loop_
_entity_poly.entity_id
_entity_poly.type
_entity_poly.pdbx_seq_one_letter_code
_entity_poly.pdbx_strand_id
1 'polypeptide(L)'
;MQHTKRILKLVVCLASTLLITSSAINQEVPHQIKWFAEVHADSSNASFPAPELSVEYDSDNIIIKSNGIPTFEFIEKTPNALQVQSHNWFIPRSPVPADTFTQIPLLGTVAFTTTGLPIYGPNEAERPDPYGDPYVNQILDFCHGHTGGQGDYHFHAAPECLIQHPDGSEEHYNIVGFALDGYPLVAHYKSVLDASGNPVLDANGKTQFDWLETSGYEPTPDYKRQVIENGGISTYAWDNYNYDINRANRTLDEGNGRLLSDKIIVGGLSEKEFFNFDYAYFVAGEFPYFIAKYRGQTNIRGVSDAGPSRPDGTKPPADKEDGTKPPKDEESSSQIIFSNTEAVNLNSSFDLHLSLSGDFRIAGWQTDITYNPEVLQLLSVAGGEILADAFFQEGTIDNEAGRLEGLSSALLGQGTISTPGVLLSLTFESLKEGESVIRLENTIFSDDMSEEQKISLPDKLIRVVSSIPCDVNADGITNIFDLILVAQKFGQKNVSGRADTNNDG
;
A
#
# COMPACT_ATOMS: atom_id res chain seq x y z
N MET A 1 -71.31 21.69 35.37
CA MET A 1 -70.18 21.00 36.03
C MET A 1 -68.91 21.47 35.32
N GLN A 2 -68.10 22.38 35.89
CA GLN A 2 -67.02 22.07 36.84
C GLN A 2 -66.23 20.84 36.34
N HIS A 3 -64.93 20.85 36.04
CA HIS A 3 -63.83 21.66 36.55
C HIS A 3 -62.57 21.35 35.68
N THR A 4 -61.81 22.40 35.32
CA THR A 4 -60.32 22.59 35.45
C THR A 4 -59.37 21.39 35.33
N LYS A 5 -58.13 21.45 34.85
CA LYS A 5 -57.13 22.45 34.40
C LYS A 5 -55.89 21.57 34.00
N ARG A 6 -54.92 21.95 33.16
CA ARG A 6 -53.89 22.97 33.43
C ARG A 6 -53.01 23.19 32.17
N ILE A 7 -52.68 24.46 31.98
CA ILE A 7 -51.78 25.08 31.01
C ILE A 7 -50.33 25.03 31.53
N LEU A 8 -49.31 25.02 30.65
CA LEU A 8 -48.10 25.80 30.92
C LEU A 8 -47.40 26.33 29.64
N LYS A 9 -47.62 27.64 29.44
CA LYS A 9 -46.78 28.72 28.87
C LYS A 9 -45.58 28.36 27.96
N LEU A 10 -45.62 28.87 26.73
CA LEU A 10 -44.41 29.29 25.99
C LEU A 10 -44.37 30.83 25.96
N VAL A 11 -43.33 31.39 26.59
CA VAL A 11 -43.02 32.83 26.61
C VAL A 11 -42.10 33.10 25.42
N VAL A 12 -42.50 34.04 24.57
CA VAL A 12 -41.65 34.64 23.54
C VAL A 12 -40.69 35.61 24.22
N CYS A 13 -39.39 35.38 24.06
CA CYS A 13 -38.37 36.41 24.24
C CYS A 13 -37.54 36.47 22.96
N LEU A 14 -37.59 37.64 22.29
CA LEU A 14 -36.65 38.01 21.24
C LEU A 14 -35.24 38.03 21.82
N ALA A 15 -34.32 37.28 21.23
CA ALA A 15 -32.90 37.51 21.34
C ALA A 15 -32.32 37.52 19.92
N SER A 16 -31.61 38.60 19.63
CA SER A 16 -30.98 38.97 18.37
C SER A 16 -30.11 37.83 17.83
N THR A 17 -30.49 37.23 16.70
CA THR A 17 -29.63 36.27 16.01
C THR A 17 -28.56 37.02 15.23
N LEU A 18 -27.35 36.98 15.77
CA LEU A 18 -26.12 37.20 15.02
C LEU A 18 -26.14 36.23 13.82
N LEU A 19 -26.18 36.75 12.59
CA LEU A 19 -25.94 35.94 11.39
C LEU A 19 -24.48 35.50 11.42
N ILE A 20 -24.22 34.37 12.05
CA ILE A 20 -23.07 33.54 11.73
C ILE A 20 -23.52 32.76 10.50
N THR A 21 -23.08 33.19 9.32
CA THR A 21 -23.07 32.32 8.15
C THR A 21 -22.08 31.20 8.46
N SER A 22 -22.56 30.12 9.09
CA SER A 22 -21.84 28.85 8.98
C SER A 22 -21.99 28.43 7.53
N SER A 23 -20.98 28.69 6.72
CA SER A 23 -20.72 27.89 5.53
C SER A 23 -20.39 26.48 6.02
N ALA A 24 -21.43 25.73 6.43
CA ALA A 24 -21.36 24.29 6.47
C ALA A 24 -21.16 23.87 5.02
N ILE A 25 -19.90 23.56 4.68
CA ILE A 25 -19.56 22.88 3.44
C ILE A 25 -20.41 21.61 3.46
N ASN A 26 -21.41 21.57 2.59
CA ASN A 26 -22.18 20.35 2.36
C ASN A 26 -21.21 19.40 1.65
N GLN A 27 -20.39 18.65 2.41
CA GLN A 27 -19.52 17.64 1.82
C GLN A 27 -20.44 16.57 1.25
N GLU A 28 -20.59 16.59 -0.07
CA GLU A 28 -21.33 15.56 -0.81
C GLU A 28 -20.77 14.18 -0.43
N VAL A 29 -21.68 13.27 -0.07
CA VAL A 29 -21.34 11.90 0.32
C VAL A 29 -20.53 11.27 -0.82
N PRO A 30 -19.30 10.79 -0.57
CA PRO A 30 -18.48 10.22 -1.62
C PRO A 30 -19.17 9.03 -2.29
N HIS A 31 -19.09 8.94 -3.61
CA HIS A 31 -19.76 7.90 -4.38
C HIS A 31 -19.27 6.49 -4.03
N GLN A 32 -18.07 6.35 -3.43
CA GLN A 32 -17.50 5.10 -2.96
C GLN A 32 -18.33 4.44 -1.86
N ILE A 33 -18.98 5.25 -1.01
CA ILE A 33 -19.71 4.77 0.18
C ILE A 33 -20.83 3.80 -0.20
N LYS A 34 -21.44 3.96 -1.39
CA LYS A 34 -22.54 3.11 -1.86
C LYS A 34 -22.15 1.64 -2.09
N TRP A 35 -20.85 1.34 -2.18
CA TRP A 35 -20.34 0.00 -2.49
C TRP A 35 -20.04 -0.85 -1.26
N PHE A 36 -19.97 -0.25 -0.07
CA PHE A 36 -19.71 -0.98 1.16
C PHE A 36 -20.96 -1.74 1.61
N ALA A 37 -20.76 -2.98 2.06
CA ALA A 37 -21.84 -3.84 2.49
C ALA A 37 -22.25 -3.56 3.94
N GLU A 38 -23.52 -3.83 4.27
CA GLU A 38 -23.90 -4.04 5.66
C GLU A 38 -23.35 -5.41 6.10
N VAL A 39 -22.62 -5.42 7.21
CA VAL A 39 -22.00 -6.64 7.73
C VAL A 39 -22.89 -7.31 8.76
N HIS A 40 -23.03 -8.63 8.64
CA HIS A 40 -23.82 -9.45 9.54
C HIS A 40 -23.03 -10.68 9.96
N ALA A 41 -23.24 -11.12 11.20
CA ALA A 41 -22.61 -12.32 11.72
C ALA A 41 -23.14 -13.56 11.00
N ASP A 42 -22.23 -14.43 10.56
CA ASP A 42 -22.57 -15.78 10.15
C ASP A 42 -22.88 -16.64 11.39
N SER A 43 -23.93 -17.46 11.33
CA SER A 43 -24.31 -18.35 12.43
C SER A 43 -23.22 -19.36 12.80
N SER A 44 -22.38 -19.77 11.84
CA SER A 44 -21.25 -20.66 12.08
C SER A 44 -20.12 -19.98 12.86
N ASN A 45 -20.10 -18.65 12.91
CA ASN A 45 -19.10 -17.85 13.63
C ASN A 45 -19.58 -17.40 15.02
N ALA A 46 -20.62 -18.02 15.59
CA ALA A 46 -21.24 -17.58 16.85
C ALA A 46 -20.31 -17.53 18.08
N SER A 47 -19.13 -18.15 18.02
CA SER A 47 -18.09 -18.08 19.05
C SER A 47 -17.23 -16.80 19.00
N PHE A 48 -17.30 -16.04 17.90
CA PHE A 48 -16.56 -14.80 17.71
C PHE A 48 -17.48 -13.59 17.94
N PRO A 49 -16.92 -12.40 18.24
CA PRO A 49 -17.67 -11.16 18.17
C PRO A 49 -18.30 -10.97 16.79
N ALA A 50 -19.43 -10.25 16.74
CA ALA A 50 -20.06 -9.94 15.46
C ALA A 50 -19.08 -9.13 14.56
N PRO A 51 -19.11 -9.31 13.24
CA PRO A 51 -18.38 -8.44 12.31
C PRO A 51 -18.75 -6.97 12.53
N GLU A 52 -17.75 -6.12 12.55
CA GLU A 52 -17.91 -4.66 12.65
C GLU A 52 -17.20 -3.99 11.49
N LEU A 53 -17.93 -3.12 10.79
CA LEU A 53 -17.41 -2.27 9.71
C LEU A 53 -17.99 -0.87 9.89
N SER A 54 -17.13 0.13 9.94
CA SER A 54 -17.52 1.54 9.88
C SER A 54 -16.78 2.24 8.75
N VAL A 55 -17.53 2.99 7.95
CA VAL A 55 -16.99 3.80 6.85
C VAL A 55 -17.31 5.26 7.13
N GLU A 56 -16.27 6.04 7.36
CA GLU A 56 -16.29 7.48 7.57
C GLU A 56 -15.60 8.17 6.39
N TYR A 57 -15.73 9.49 6.27
CA TYR A 57 -15.02 10.25 5.24
C TYR A 57 -14.79 11.69 5.67
N ASP A 58 -13.76 12.30 5.09
CA ASP A 58 -13.48 13.73 5.18
C ASP A 58 -13.35 14.36 3.78
N SER A 59 -12.66 15.51 3.68
CA SER A 59 -12.41 16.17 2.39
C SER A 59 -11.55 15.34 1.44
N ASP A 60 -10.62 14.58 1.98
CA ASP A 60 -9.48 14.02 1.27
C ASP A 60 -9.49 12.48 1.28
N ASN A 61 -10.13 11.85 2.28
CA ASN A 61 -10.07 10.42 2.52
C ASN A 61 -11.45 9.78 2.73
N ILE A 62 -11.53 8.49 2.36
CA ILE A 62 -12.45 7.52 2.94
C ILE A 62 -11.69 6.79 4.05
N ILE A 63 -12.32 6.65 5.22
CA ILE A 63 -11.73 6.06 6.43
C ILE A 63 -12.51 4.78 6.75
N ILE A 64 -11.82 3.64 6.75
CA ILE A 64 -12.42 2.33 6.93
C ILE A 64 -11.89 1.74 8.23
N LYS A 65 -12.78 1.41 9.16
CA LYS A 65 -12.44 0.65 10.37
C LYS A 65 -13.17 -0.68 10.37
N SER A 66 -12.45 -1.74 10.69
CA SER A 66 -12.99 -3.10 10.70
C SER A 66 -12.36 -3.94 11.80
N ASN A 67 -13.16 -4.83 12.38
CA ASN A 67 -12.70 -5.78 13.39
C ASN A 67 -12.16 -7.10 12.81
N GLY A 68 -12.15 -7.25 11.47
CA GLY A 68 -11.53 -8.37 10.76
C GLY A 68 -12.27 -9.71 10.89
N ILE A 69 -13.49 -9.74 11.45
CA ILE A 69 -14.27 -10.98 11.56
C ILE A 69 -15.07 -11.21 10.26
N PRO A 70 -14.95 -12.39 9.61
CA PRO A 70 -15.68 -12.67 8.38
C PRO A 70 -17.20 -12.71 8.54
N THR A 71 -17.92 -12.24 7.51
CA THR A 71 -19.38 -12.32 7.38
C THR A 71 -19.87 -13.65 6.80
N PHE A 72 -18.97 -14.63 6.72
CA PHE A 72 -19.18 -15.99 6.23
C PHE A 72 -18.47 -16.96 7.16
N GLU A 73 -18.82 -18.25 7.14
CA GLU A 73 -18.17 -19.28 7.97
C GLU A 73 -16.63 -19.23 7.88
N PHE A 74 -15.96 -19.05 9.02
CA PHE A 74 -14.52 -19.16 9.12
C PHE A 74 -14.10 -20.64 9.17
N ILE A 75 -13.26 -21.05 8.23
CA ILE A 75 -12.64 -22.37 8.22
C ILE A 75 -11.14 -22.23 8.50
N GLU A 76 -10.68 -22.80 9.61
CA GLU A 76 -9.27 -22.76 9.98
C GLU A 76 -8.44 -23.64 9.03
N LYS A 77 -7.50 -23.00 8.32
CA LYS A 77 -6.61 -23.62 7.32
C LYS A 77 -5.14 -23.59 7.70
N THR A 78 -4.78 -22.67 8.59
CA THR A 78 -3.44 -22.53 9.17
C THR A 78 -3.50 -22.82 10.67
N PRO A 79 -2.36 -23.00 11.37
CA PRO A 79 -2.34 -23.17 12.82
C PRO A 79 -2.74 -21.92 13.63
N ASN A 80 -3.05 -20.80 12.95
CA ASN A 80 -3.35 -19.53 13.59
C ASN A 80 -4.87 -19.36 13.73
N ALA A 81 -5.37 -19.32 14.96
CA ALA A 81 -6.79 -19.08 15.21
C ALA A 81 -7.20 -17.65 14.81
N LEU A 82 -8.44 -17.49 14.34
CA LEU A 82 -9.03 -16.17 14.07
C LEU A 82 -9.08 -15.31 15.34
N GLN A 83 -8.64 -14.06 15.22
CA GLN A 83 -8.66 -13.05 16.27
C GLN A 83 -9.30 -11.76 15.76
N VAL A 84 -9.93 -11.04 16.69
CA VAL A 84 -10.41 -9.67 16.43
C VAL A 84 -9.23 -8.76 16.15
N GLN A 85 -9.38 -7.92 15.13
CA GLN A 85 -8.42 -6.92 14.71
C GLN A 85 -8.94 -5.51 14.99
N SER A 86 -8.09 -4.50 14.74
CA SER A 86 -8.45 -3.09 14.81
C SER A 86 -7.96 -2.38 13.54
N HIS A 87 -8.42 -2.85 12.38
CA HIS A 87 -8.03 -2.26 11.10
C HIS A 87 -8.51 -0.81 11.00
N ASN A 88 -7.66 0.05 10.44
CA ASN A 88 -7.96 1.46 10.23
C ASN A 88 -7.22 1.94 8.97
N TRP A 89 -7.91 1.94 7.84
CA TRP A 89 -7.35 2.31 6.54
C TRP A 89 -7.87 3.67 6.07
N PHE A 90 -6.99 4.42 5.41
CA PHE A 90 -7.31 5.70 4.79
C PHE A 90 -7.02 5.57 3.30
N ILE A 91 -8.02 5.77 2.45
CA ILE A 91 -7.82 5.79 1.00
C ILE A 91 -8.23 7.15 0.42
N PRO A 92 -7.54 7.63 -0.64
CA PRO A 92 -7.91 8.86 -1.31
C PRO A 92 -9.37 8.85 -1.79
N ARG A 93 -10.09 9.94 -1.52
CA ARG A 93 -11.45 10.15 -2.03
C ARG A 93 -11.51 10.34 -3.54
N SER A 94 -10.40 10.74 -4.14
CA SER A 94 -10.24 11.00 -5.56
C SER A 94 -8.82 10.57 -5.93
N PRO A 95 -8.62 9.27 -6.23
CA PRO A 95 -7.29 8.75 -6.53
C PRO A 95 -6.71 9.48 -7.74
N VAL A 96 -5.41 9.79 -7.67
CA VAL A 96 -4.68 10.48 -8.73
C VAL A 96 -3.70 9.50 -9.33
N PRO A 97 -3.71 9.25 -10.64
CA PRO A 97 -2.78 8.32 -11.27
C PRO A 97 -1.34 8.81 -11.10
N ALA A 98 -0.45 7.92 -10.72
CA ALA A 98 0.99 8.12 -10.73
C ALA A 98 1.55 7.97 -12.16
N ASP A 99 2.68 8.62 -12.44
CA ASP A 99 3.35 8.55 -13.74
C ASP A 99 3.90 7.16 -14.05
N THR A 100 4.29 6.44 -13.00
CA THR A 100 4.72 5.05 -13.06
C THR A 100 3.97 4.21 -12.04
N PHE A 101 3.73 2.95 -12.39
CA PHE A 101 3.17 1.99 -11.46
C PHE A 101 4.14 1.72 -10.30
N THR A 102 3.63 1.70 -9.07
CA THR A 102 4.43 1.43 -7.86
C THR A 102 4.22 0.01 -7.39
N GLN A 103 5.29 -0.74 -7.14
CA GLN A 103 5.21 -2.11 -6.65
C GLN A 103 4.42 -2.18 -5.33
N ILE A 104 3.41 -3.05 -5.25
CA ILE A 104 2.73 -3.33 -3.98
C ILE A 104 3.67 -4.09 -3.03
N PRO A 105 3.49 -3.98 -1.70
CA PRO A 105 4.03 -4.94 -0.76
C PRO A 105 3.68 -6.37 -1.19
N LEU A 106 4.66 -7.28 -1.21
CA LEU A 106 4.41 -8.68 -1.56
C LEU A 106 3.90 -9.49 -0.36
N LEU A 107 4.00 -8.90 0.84
CA LEU A 107 3.42 -9.34 2.10
C LEU A 107 2.67 -8.16 2.73
N GLY A 108 1.65 -8.45 3.54
CA GLY A 108 0.85 -7.42 4.20
C GLY A 108 -0.26 -6.87 3.32
N THR A 109 -0.97 -5.85 3.83
CA THR A 109 -2.23 -5.40 3.24
C THR A 109 -1.97 -4.56 1.99
N VAL A 110 -2.66 -4.86 0.90
CA VAL A 110 -2.57 -4.08 -0.36
C VAL A 110 -3.92 -3.51 -0.81
N ALA A 111 -5.00 -4.11 -0.30
CA ALA A 111 -6.37 -3.68 -0.53
C ALA A 111 -7.25 -4.19 0.62
N PHE A 112 -8.51 -3.81 0.61
CA PHE A 112 -9.53 -4.40 1.48
C PHE A 112 -10.84 -4.57 0.72
N THR A 113 -11.63 -5.54 1.15
CA THR A 113 -12.94 -5.84 0.57
C THR A 113 -14.00 -4.85 1.02
N THR A 114 -15.12 -4.77 0.30
CA THR A 114 -16.29 -3.96 0.66
C THR A 114 -17.00 -4.42 1.94
N THR A 115 -16.64 -5.59 2.47
CA THR A 115 -17.05 -6.11 3.78
C THR A 115 -16.02 -5.85 4.89
N GLY A 116 -14.92 -5.14 4.59
CA GLY A 116 -13.93 -4.74 5.60
C GLY A 116 -12.86 -5.80 5.93
N LEU A 117 -12.63 -6.79 5.08
CA LEU A 117 -11.57 -7.78 5.27
C LEU A 117 -10.33 -7.43 4.41
N PRO A 118 -9.11 -7.58 4.94
CA PRO A 118 -7.88 -7.33 4.19
C PRO A 118 -7.69 -8.24 2.96
N ILE A 119 -7.04 -7.71 1.94
CA ILE A 119 -6.47 -8.43 0.80
C ILE A 119 -4.95 -8.21 0.87
N TYR A 120 -4.18 -9.28 0.90
CA TYR A 120 -2.74 -9.22 1.05
C TYR A 120 -2.01 -9.29 -0.30
N GLY A 121 -0.74 -8.92 -0.27
CA GLY A 121 0.18 -9.23 -1.35
C GLY A 121 0.22 -10.74 -1.65
N PRO A 122 0.64 -11.13 -2.85
CA PRO A 122 0.37 -12.47 -3.38
C PRO A 122 1.24 -13.60 -2.80
N ASN A 123 2.19 -13.29 -1.92
CA ASN A 123 3.09 -14.27 -1.33
C ASN A 123 2.64 -14.65 0.10
N GLU A 124 2.89 -15.90 0.48
CA GLU A 124 2.93 -16.33 1.88
C GLU A 124 4.21 -15.87 2.58
N ALA A 125 4.23 -15.84 3.91
CA ALA A 125 5.46 -15.62 4.66
C ALA A 125 6.52 -16.72 4.39
N GLU A 126 7.74 -16.53 4.90
CA GLU A 126 8.91 -17.37 4.60
C GLU A 126 8.76 -18.87 4.95
N ARG A 127 7.76 -19.26 5.74
CA ARG A 127 7.58 -20.65 6.20
C ARG A 127 6.13 -21.13 6.03
N PRO A 128 5.91 -22.41 5.71
CA PRO A 128 6.94 -23.45 5.46
C PRO A 128 7.57 -23.34 4.06
N ASP A 129 6.86 -22.75 3.11
CA ASP A 129 7.24 -22.67 1.71
C ASP A 129 7.49 -21.20 1.35
N PRO A 130 8.77 -20.78 1.25
CA PRO A 130 9.14 -19.38 1.29
C PRO A 130 8.51 -18.60 0.13
N TYR A 131 7.69 -17.61 0.49
CA TYR A 131 7.09 -16.66 -0.45
C TYR A 131 6.28 -17.35 -1.56
N GLY A 132 5.71 -18.52 -1.29
CA GLY A 132 4.87 -19.26 -2.23
C GLY A 132 3.49 -18.62 -2.40
N ASP A 133 2.75 -19.07 -3.42
CA ASP A 133 1.37 -18.70 -3.70
C ASP A 133 0.45 -19.57 -2.81
N PRO A 134 -0.29 -18.98 -1.84
CA PRO A 134 -1.18 -19.71 -0.95
C PRO A 134 -2.29 -20.50 -1.65
N TYR A 135 -2.76 -20.01 -2.80
CA TYR A 135 -3.79 -20.67 -3.59
C TYR A 135 -3.24 -21.95 -4.21
N VAL A 136 -2.05 -21.86 -4.83
CA VAL A 136 -1.36 -23.03 -5.41
C VAL A 136 -0.98 -24.06 -4.35
N ASN A 137 -0.54 -23.59 -3.18
CA ASN A 137 -0.19 -24.45 -2.04
C ASN A 137 -1.42 -24.99 -1.27
N GLN A 138 -2.64 -24.62 -1.67
CA GLN A 138 -3.91 -25.13 -1.11
C GLN A 138 -4.10 -24.86 0.40
N ILE A 139 -3.53 -23.76 0.89
CA ILE A 139 -3.63 -23.34 2.29
C ILE A 139 -4.75 -22.33 2.54
N LEU A 140 -5.56 -22.02 1.52
CA LEU A 140 -6.71 -21.13 1.62
C LEU A 140 -8.01 -21.90 1.91
N ASP A 141 -9.00 -21.19 2.45
CA ASP A 141 -10.34 -21.70 2.68
C ASP A 141 -11.20 -21.63 1.40
N PHE A 142 -12.49 -21.95 1.52
CA PHE A 142 -13.42 -21.94 0.38
C PHE A 142 -13.69 -20.53 -0.17
N CYS A 143 -13.35 -19.47 0.59
CA CYS A 143 -13.44 -18.09 0.13
C CYS A 143 -12.08 -17.54 -0.31
N HIS A 144 -11.05 -18.38 -0.39
CA HIS A 144 -9.70 -18.03 -0.85
C HIS A 144 -8.96 -17.07 0.09
N GLY A 145 -9.26 -17.14 1.39
CA GLY A 145 -8.51 -16.47 2.44
C GLY A 145 -8.04 -17.44 3.52
N HIS A 146 -7.23 -16.93 4.44
CA HIS A 146 -6.79 -17.66 5.64
C HIS A 146 -6.30 -16.69 6.72
N THR A 147 -5.94 -17.22 7.88
CA THR A 147 -5.42 -16.45 9.01
C THR A 147 -3.89 -16.41 9.05
N GLY A 148 -3.35 -15.20 9.16
CA GLY A 148 -1.93 -14.93 9.38
C GLY A 148 -1.48 -15.17 10.82
N GLY A 149 -0.20 -14.95 11.10
CA GLY A 149 0.39 -15.17 12.43
C GLY A 149 -0.22 -14.31 13.55
N GLN A 150 -0.90 -13.21 13.23
CA GLN A 150 -1.60 -12.35 14.19
C GLN A 150 -3.09 -12.75 14.36
N GLY A 151 -3.51 -13.85 13.73
CA GLY A 151 -4.91 -14.28 13.71
C GLY A 151 -5.82 -13.40 12.84
N ASP A 152 -5.23 -12.56 11.99
CA ASP A 152 -5.91 -11.72 11.02
C ASP A 152 -6.32 -12.55 9.80
N TYR A 153 -7.61 -12.60 9.49
CA TYR A 153 -8.09 -13.23 8.26
C TYR A 153 -7.84 -12.30 7.07
N HIS A 154 -7.25 -12.80 5.99
CA HIS A 154 -7.00 -12.03 4.77
C HIS A 154 -7.07 -12.90 3.51
N PHE A 155 -7.33 -12.26 2.38
CA PHE A 155 -7.41 -12.92 1.07
C PHE A 155 -6.08 -12.90 0.33
N HIS A 156 -5.81 -13.98 -0.41
CA HIS A 156 -4.68 -14.10 -1.36
C HIS A 156 -5.13 -14.33 -2.80
N ALA A 157 -6.35 -14.83 -2.99
CA ALA A 157 -6.98 -14.98 -4.30
C ALA A 157 -8.44 -14.51 -4.26
N ALA A 158 -9.06 -14.44 -5.44
CA ALA A 158 -10.40 -13.89 -5.65
C ALA A 158 -11.42 -14.35 -4.58
N PRO A 159 -12.13 -13.47 -3.87
CA PRO A 159 -12.99 -13.84 -2.74
C PRO A 159 -14.33 -14.31 -3.27
N GLU A 160 -14.35 -15.45 -3.94
CA GLU A 160 -15.49 -15.88 -4.73
C GLU A 160 -16.74 -16.10 -3.89
N CYS A 161 -16.63 -16.30 -2.58
CA CYS A 161 -17.81 -16.43 -1.72
C CYS A 161 -18.55 -15.09 -1.51
N LEU A 162 -17.86 -13.95 -1.71
CA LEU A 162 -18.42 -12.61 -1.60
C LEU A 162 -19.04 -12.13 -2.93
N ILE A 163 -18.84 -12.88 -3.99
CA ILE A 163 -19.37 -12.58 -5.32
C ILE A 163 -20.69 -13.33 -5.49
N GLN A 164 -21.79 -12.60 -5.64
CA GLN A 164 -23.08 -13.22 -5.89
C GLN A 164 -23.11 -13.87 -7.29
N HIS A 165 -23.71 -15.04 -7.42
CA HIS A 165 -23.87 -15.72 -8.70
C HIS A 165 -25.30 -15.58 -9.23
N PRO A 166 -25.56 -14.63 -10.12
CA PRO A 166 -26.85 -14.47 -10.78
C PRO A 166 -27.12 -15.58 -11.81
N ASP A 167 -28.34 -15.57 -12.37
CA ASP A 167 -28.96 -16.62 -13.20
C ASP A 167 -28.21 -17.02 -14.48
N GLY A 168 -27.07 -16.38 -14.76
CA GLY A 168 -26.07 -16.76 -15.74
C GLY A 168 -26.34 -16.38 -17.18
N SER A 169 -27.36 -15.54 -17.38
CA SER A 169 -27.66 -15.00 -18.70
C SER A 169 -26.87 -13.72 -19.05
N GLU A 170 -26.29 -13.04 -18.05
CA GLU A 170 -25.71 -11.70 -18.20
C GLU A 170 -24.21 -11.62 -17.80
N GLU A 171 -23.56 -10.55 -18.26
CA GLU A 171 -22.20 -10.15 -17.87
C GLU A 171 -22.30 -9.32 -16.59
N HIS A 172 -21.47 -9.61 -15.59
CA HIS A 172 -21.59 -9.04 -14.26
C HIS A 172 -20.38 -8.22 -13.86
N TYR A 173 -20.67 -7.09 -13.22
CA TYR A 173 -19.72 -6.12 -12.73
C TYR A 173 -20.00 -5.87 -11.25
N ASN A 174 -19.02 -6.11 -10.38
CA ASN A 174 -19.14 -5.84 -8.95
C ASN A 174 -17.86 -5.22 -8.40
N ILE A 175 -17.97 -4.17 -7.57
CA ILE A 175 -16.83 -3.70 -6.77
C ILE A 175 -16.74 -4.59 -5.54
N VAL A 176 -15.67 -5.36 -5.43
CA VAL A 176 -15.43 -6.28 -4.31
C VAL A 176 -14.51 -5.69 -3.24
N GLY A 177 -13.82 -4.59 -3.56
CA GLY A 177 -12.90 -3.92 -2.64
C GLY A 177 -12.31 -2.63 -3.20
N PHE A 178 -11.43 -2.02 -2.41
CA PHE A 178 -10.63 -0.86 -2.81
C PHE A 178 -9.15 -1.09 -2.46
N ALA A 179 -8.28 -0.67 -3.37
CA ALA A 179 -6.84 -0.66 -3.18
C ALA A 179 -6.45 0.49 -2.25
N LEU A 180 -5.28 0.38 -1.61
CA LEU A 180 -4.80 1.44 -0.71
C LEU A 180 -4.51 2.76 -1.42
N ASP A 181 -4.32 2.74 -2.75
CA ASP A 181 -4.21 3.95 -3.58
C ASP A 181 -5.57 4.59 -3.94
N GLY A 182 -6.69 3.99 -3.52
CA GLY A 182 -8.05 4.50 -3.67
C GLY A 182 -8.81 4.01 -4.92
N TYR A 183 -8.18 3.24 -5.80
CA TYR A 183 -8.86 2.67 -6.96
C TYR A 183 -9.68 1.41 -6.60
N PRO A 184 -10.81 1.15 -7.29
CA PRO A 184 -11.65 0.00 -7.00
C PRO A 184 -11.07 -1.31 -7.54
N LEU A 185 -11.40 -2.42 -6.87
CA LEU A 185 -11.20 -3.79 -7.36
C LEU A 185 -12.53 -4.32 -7.90
N VAL A 186 -12.58 -4.59 -9.20
CA VAL A 186 -13.77 -5.01 -9.92
C VAL A 186 -13.70 -6.50 -10.25
N ALA A 187 -14.71 -7.25 -9.84
CA ALA A 187 -14.96 -8.58 -10.37
C ALA A 187 -15.79 -8.46 -11.64
N HIS A 188 -15.24 -8.91 -12.77
CA HIS A 188 -15.89 -8.90 -14.07
C HIS A 188 -15.94 -10.33 -14.63
N TYR A 189 -17.14 -10.90 -14.67
CA TYR A 189 -17.34 -12.32 -14.96
C TYR A 189 -18.69 -12.59 -15.62
N LYS A 190 -18.83 -13.81 -16.15
CA LYS A 190 -20.10 -14.35 -16.66
C LYS A 190 -20.36 -15.71 -16.04
N SER A 191 -21.59 -16.00 -15.60
CA SER A 191 -21.85 -17.34 -15.05
C SER A 191 -21.78 -18.42 -16.13
N VAL A 192 -21.35 -19.61 -15.74
CA VAL A 192 -21.29 -20.80 -16.62
C VAL A 192 -22.63 -21.52 -16.58
N LEU A 193 -23.19 -21.80 -17.77
CA LEU A 193 -24.48 -22.46 -17.93
C LEU A 193 -24.34 -23.84 -18.57
N ASP A 194 -25.19 -24.79 -18.16
CA ASP A 194 -25.34 -26.09 -18.81
C ASP A 194 -26.08 -25.94 -20.16
N ALA A 195 -26.18 -27.04 -20.93
CA ALA A 195 -26.85 -27.03 -22.24
C ALA A 195 -28.35 -26.68 -22.18
N SER A 196 -28.96 -26.70 -20.99
CA SER A 196 -30.35 -26.35 -20.73
C SER A 196 -30.52 -24.91 -20.22
N GLY A 197 -29.41 -24.17 -20.06
CA GLY A 197 -29.40 -22.79 -19.56
C GLY A 197 -29.45 -22.68 -18.03
N ASN A 198 -29.19 -23.76 -17.28
CA ASN A 198 -29.10 -23.70 -15.82
C ASN A 198 -27.66 -23.42 -15.38
N PRO A 199 -27.45 -22.69 -14.27
CA PRO A 199 -26.11 -22.49 -13.71
C PRO A 199 -25.40 -23.83 -13.43
N VAL A 200 -24.18 -23.97 -13.92
CA VAL A 200 -23.32 -25.13 -13.61
C VAL A 200 -22.82 -24.96 -12.18
N LEU A 201 -22.91 -26.04 -11.40
CA LEU A 201 -22.41 -26.08 -10.03
C LEU A 201 -21.05 -26.80 -9.97
N ASP A 202 -20.17 -26.37 -9.08
CA ASP A 202 -18.93 -27.06 -8.73
C ASP A 202 -19.21 -28.26 -7.79
N ALA A 203 -18.13 -28.94 -7.35
CA ALA A 203 -18.22 -30.11 -6.47
C ALA A 203 -18.85 -29.79 -5.10
N ASN A 204 -18.88 -28.53 -4.70
CA ASN A 204 -19.44 -28.04 -3.45
C ASN A 204 -20.86 -27.47 -3.63
N GLY A 205 -21.41 -27.55 -4.84
CA GLY A 205 -22.76 -27.06 -5.16
C GLY A 205 -22.83 -25.56 -5.40
N LYS A 206 -21.70 -24.88 -5.61
CA LYS A 206 -21.62 -23.44 -5.88
C LYS A 206 -21.59 -23.17 -7.37
N THR A 207 -22.25 -22.10 -7.82
CA THR A 207 -22.26 -21.72 -9.24
C THR A 207 -20.88 -21.36 -9.75
N GLN A 208 -20.54 -21.90 -10.92
CA GLN A 208 -19.30 -21.60 -11.64
C GLN A 208 -19.46 -20.34 -12.51
N PHE A 209 -18.38 -19.62 -12.72
CA PHE A 209 -18.32 -18.44 -13.58
C PHE A 209 -16.97 -18.34 -14.27
N ASP A 210 -16.99 -17.71 -15.45
CA ASP A 210 -15.81 -17.45 -16.27
C ASP A 210 -15.36 -16.01 -16.06
N TRP A 211 -14.13 -15.84 -15.58
CA TRP A 211 -13.46 -14.54 -15.51
C TRP A 211 -13.31 -13.96 -16.92
N LEU A 212 -13.69 -12.70 -17.09
CA LEU A 212 -13.62 -12.02 -18.39
C LEU A 212 -12.35 -11.18 -18.56
N GLU A 213 -11.55 -11.05 -17.50
CA GLU A 213 -10.30 -10.31 -17.50
C GLU A 213 -9.12 -11.29 -17.42
N THR A 214 -8.06 -10.99 -18.17
CA THR A 214 -6.86 -11.81 -18.29
C THR A 214 -5.64 -10.98 -17.90
N SER A 215 -4.90 -11.45 -16.90
CA SER A 215 -3.69 -10.83 -16.36
C SER A 215 -2.60 -10.76 -17.43
N GLY A 216 -1.67 -9.82 -17.32
CA GLY A 216 -0.47 -9.82 -18.15
C GLY A 216 0.66 -10.71 -17.63
N TYR A 217 0.52 -11.29 -16.44
CA TYR A 217 1.57 -12.07 -15.78
C TYR A 217 1.55 -13.52 -16.23
N GLU A 218 2.69 -14.02 -16.75
CA GLU A 218 2.88 -15.43 -17.07
C GLU A 218 3.92 -16.07 -16.16
N PRO A 219 3.69 -17.31 -15.69
CA PRO A 219 4.71 -18.04 -14.95
C PRO A 219 5.90 -18.37 -15.86
N THR A 220 7.10 -18.44 -15.28
CA THR A 220 8.27 -18.96 -15.99
C THR A 220 8.00 -20.38 -16.49
N PRO A 221 8.59 -20.81 -17.62
CA PRO A 221 8.33 -22.15 -18.17
C PRO A 221 8.60 -23.30 -17.20
N ASP A 222 9.59 -23.15 -16.32
CA ASP A 222 9.92 -24.16 -15.32
C ASP A 222 8.91 -24.16 -14.18
N TYR A 223 8.54 -22.99 -13.65
CA TYR A 223 7.52 -22.88 -12.60
C TYR A 223 6.16 -23.37 -13.10
N LYS A 224 5.76 -22.98 -14.31
CA LYS A 224 4.53 -23.48 -14.97
C LYS A 224 4.51 -25.00 -15.02
N ARG A 225 5.57 -25.62 -15.53
CA ARG A 225 5.63 -27.07 -15.68
C ARG A 225 5.68 -27.76 -14.33
N GLN A 226 6.55 -27.34 -13.43
CA GLN A 226 6.85 -28.09 -12.21
C GLN A 226 5.79 -27.87 -11.13
N VAL A 227 5.33 -26.63 -10.97
CA VAL A 227 4.43 -26.23 -9.89
C VAL A 227 2.98 -26.25 -10.38
N ILE A 228 2.66 -25.45 -11.40
CA ILE A 228 1.26 -25.25 -11.83
C ILE A 228 0.68 -26.51 -12.50
N GLU A 229 1.40 -27.13 -13.43
CA GLU A 229 0.90 -28.28 -14.22
C GLU A 229 1.12 -29.62 -13.53
N ASN A 230 2.19 -29.77 -12.74
CA ASN A 230 2.56 -31.03 -12.10
C ASN A 230 2.37 -31.05 -10.57
N GLY A 231 1.76 -30.00 -9.99
CA GLY A 231 1.40 -29.96 -8.57
C GLY A 231 2.60 -29.89 -7.61
N GLY A 232 3.70 -29.27 -8.05
CA GLY A 232 4.83 -28.95 -7.17
C GLY A 232 4.45 -27.90 -6.12
N ILE A 233 5.32 -27.75 -5.11
CA ILE A 233 5.18 -26.72 -4.08
C ILE A 233 5.58 -25.37 -4.65
N SER A 234 4.73 -24.35 -4.47
CA SER A 234 5.03 -22.98 -4.83
C SER A 234 6.00 -22.35 -3.82
N THR A 235 7.06 -21.72 -4.33
CA THR A 235 7.99 -20.86 -3.59
C THR A 235 8.35 -19.67 -4.47
N TYR A 236 8.63 -18.51 -3.85
CA TYR A 236 8.95 -17.26 -4.56
C TYR A 236 7.98 -16.99 -5.71
N ALA A 237 6.67 -17.03 -5.43
CA ALA A 237 5.63 -16.95 -6.43
C ALA A 237 5.80 -15.70 -7.29
N TRP A 238 5.89 -14.52 -6.68
CA TRP A 238 6.11 -13.27 -7.42
C TRP A 238 7.28 -13.32 -8.41
N ASP A 239 8.45 -13.80 -7.97
CA ASP A 239 9.67 -13.87 -8.80
C ASP A 239 9.55 -14.89 -9.96
N ASN A 240 8.63 -15.84 -9.82
CA ASN A 240 8.35 -16.84 -10.83
C ASN A 240 7.32 -16.41 -11.87
N TYR A 241 6.80 -15.18 -11.80
CA TYR A 241 5.92 -14.60 -12.82
C TYR A 241 6.54 -13.37 -13.45
N ASN A 242 6.31 -13.20 -14.74
CA ASN A 242 6.76 -12.04 -15.50
C ASN A 242 5.59 -11.41 -16.22
N TYR A 243 5.48 -10.08 -16.16
CA TYR A 243 4.52 -9.35 -16.97
C TYR A 243 4.99 -9.32 -18.43
N ASP A 244 4.13 -9.78 -19.34
CA ASP A 244 4.32 -9.62 -20.79
C ASP A 244 3.18 -8.79 -21.39
N ILE A 245 3.53 -7.60 -21.86
CA ILE A 245 2.59 -6.69 -22.54
C ILE A 245 1.97 -7.31 -23.81
N ASN A 246 2.68 -8.26 -24.43
CA ASN A 246 2.27 -8.95 -25.65
C ASN A 246 1.60 -10.31 -25.38
N ARG A 247 1.36 -10.67 -24.11
CA ARG A 247 0.66 -11.90 -23.77
C ARG A 247 -0.66 -11.97 -24.53
N ALA A 248 -0.89 -13.12 -25.18
CA ALA A 248 -2.11 -13.34 -25.95
C ALA A 248 -3.35 -13.22 -25.05
N ASN A 249 -4.38 -12.53 -25.56
CA ASN A 249 -5.66 -12.30 -24.87
C ASN A 249 -5.58 -11.50 -23.56
N ARG A 250 -4.41 -10.94 -23.20
CA ARG A 250 -4.27 -10.03 -22.06
C ARG A 250 -5.25 -8.87 -22.19
N THR A 251 -5.99 -8.60 -21.11
CA THR A 251 -6.85 -7.42 -21.00
C THR A 251 -6.31 -6.42 -19.99
N LEU A 252 -5.54 -6.88 -19.00
CA LEU A 252 -5.06 -6.08 -17.87
C LEU A 252 -3.60 -5.63 -18.05
N ASP A 253 -3.29 -4.42 -17.62
CA ASP A 253 -1.95 -3.85 -17.61
C ASP A 253 -1.05 -4.39 -16.47
N GLU A 254 0.13 -3.81 -16.30
CA GLU A 254 1.10 -4.25 -15.28
C GLU A 254 0.65 -4.01 -13.83
N GLY A 255 -0.39 -3.20 -13.61
CA GLY A 255 -1.04 -3.06 -12.31
C GLY A 255 -2.00 -4.20 -11.99
N ASN A 256 -2.29 -5.07 -12.96
CA ASN A 256 -3.43 -5.99 -12.97
C ASN A 256 -4.78 -5.24 -12.99
N GLY A 257 -4.83 -4.13 -13.72
CA GLY A 257 -6.05 -3.35 -13.95
C GLY A 257 -6.13 -2.82 -15.37
N ARG A 258 -7.07 -1.90 -15.62
CA ARG A 258 -7.15 -1.16 -16.90
C ARG A 258 -7.96 0.10 -16.73
N LEU A 259 -7.81 1.01 -17.69
CA LEU A 259 -8.75 2.12 -17.85
C LEU A 259 -10.17 1.56 -18.08
N LEU A 260 -11.13 2.16 -17.38
CA LEU A 260 -12.55 1.89 -17.58
C LEU A 260 -12.97 2.48 -18.93
N SER A 261 -13.78 1.75 -19.67
CA SER A 261 -14.17 2.10 -21.03
C SER A 261 -15.49 2.89 -21.07
N ASP A 262 -15.76 3.49 -22.22
CA ASP A 262 -17.07 4.10 -22.49
C ASP A 262 -18.10 3.05 -23.00
N LYS A 263 -17.80 1.75 -22.88
CA LYS A 263 -18.71 0.65 -23.21
C LYS A 263 -19.92 0.73 -22.29
N ILE A 264 -21.11 0.76 -22.88
CA ILE A 264 -22.37 0.72 -22.14
C ILE A 264 -22.55 -0.67 -21.53
N ILE A 265 -22.76 -0.69 -20.22
CA ILE A 265 -23.02 -1.88 -19.42
C ILE A 265 -24.45 -1.85 -18.87
N VAL A 266 -24.67 -2.44 -17.69
CA VAL A 266 -26.00 -2.54 -17.06
C VAL A 266 -26.62 -1.16 -16.84
N GLY A 267 -27.90 -1.01 -17.21
CA GLY A 267 -28.66 0.21 -16.97
C GLY A 267 -28.39 1.36 -17.94
N GLY A 268 -27.65 1.13 -19.04
CA GLY A 268 -27.41 2.14 -20.07
C GLY A 268 -26.30 3.14 -19.75
N LEU A 269 -25.55 2.92 -18.65
CA LEU A 269 -24.37 3.70 -18.27
C LEU A 269 -23.10 3.04 -18.82
N SER A 270 -22.07 3.85 -19.11
CA SER A 270 -20.73 3.31 -19.39
C SER A 270 -20.05 2.75 -18.13
N GLU A 271 -18.97 1.99 -18.27
CA GLU A 271 -18.17 1.55 -17.10
C GLU A 271 -17.72 2.75 -16.27
N LYS A 272 -17.21 3.82 -16.90
CA LYS A 272 -16.79 5.04 -16.21
C LYS A 272 -17.95 5.70 -15.46
N GLU A 273 -19.14 5.78 -16.07
CA GLU A 273 -20.30 6.41 -15.45
C GLU A 273 -20.88 5.57 -14.30
N PHE A 274 -20.88 4.26 -14.45
CA PHE A 274 -21.40 3.32 -13.46
C PHE A 274 -20.53 3.30 -12.19
N PHE A 275 -19.22 3.17 -12.38
CA PHE A 275 -18.26 3.11 -11.28
C PHE A 275 -17.87 4.50 -10.77
N ASN A 276 -17.91 5.52 -11.62
CA ASN A 276 -17.41 6.87 -11.37
C ASN A 276 -15.89 6.92 -11.09
N PHE A 277 -15.14 6.13 -11.84
CA PHE A 277 -13.67 6.09 -11.87
C PHE A 277 -13.17 6.08 -13.32
N ASP A 278 -11.91 6.43 -13.53
CA ASP A 278 -11.21 6.32 -14.81
C ASP A 278 -10.44 4.99 -14.96
N TYR A 279 -10.04 4.39 -13.85
CA TYR A 279 -9.28 3.15 -13.76
C TYR A 279 -9.87 2.22 -12.71
N ALA A 280 -9.70 0.91 -12.92
CA ALA A 280 -9.97 -0.10 -11.91
C ALA A 280 -8.95 -1.23 -11.99
N TYR A 281 -8.66 -1.82 -10.83
CA TYR A 281 -8.08 -3.15 -10.73
C TYR A 281 -9.14 -4.19 -11.02
N PHE A 282 -8.73 -5.32 -11.56
CA PHE A 282 -9.65 -6.40 -11.86
C PHE A 282 -9.24 -7.69 -11.18
N VAL A 283 -10.22 -8.32 -10.55
CA VAL A 283 -10.05 -9.66 -10.02
C VAL A 283 -9.94 -10.64 -11.18
N ALA A 284 -8.97 -11.53 -11.13
CA ALA A 284 -8.71 -12.53 -12.16
C ALA A 284 -8.62 -13.93 -11.54
N GLY A 285 -8.97 -14.96 -12.33
CA GLY A 285 -8.81 -16.37 -11.95
C GLY A 285 -7.37 -16.88 -12.02
N GLU A 286 -6.40 -15.99 -12.19
CA GLU A 286 -4.98 -16.28 -12.33
C GLU A 286 -4.14 -15.21 -11.63
N PHE A 287 -2.91 -15.58 -11.28
CA PHE A 287 -1.95 -14.71 -10.62
C PHE A 287 -1.78 -13.35 -11.34
N PRO A 288 -1.74 -12.21 -10.60
CA PRO A 288 -1.68 -12.07 -9.15
C PRO A 288 -3.06 -12.00 -8.45
N TYR A 289 -4.13 -12.42 -9.15
CA TYR A 289 -5.54 -12.44 -8.71
C TYR A 289 -6.19 -11.07 -8.43
N PHE A 290 -5.45 -10.06 -7.95
CA PHE A 290 -5.99 -8.75 -7.56
C PHE A 290 -5.19 -7.57 -8.13
N ILE A 291 -4.04 -7.28 -7.53
CA ILE A 291 -3.21 -6.11 -7.82
C ILE A 291 -1.78 -6.61 -7.97
N ALA A 292 -1.08 -6.08 -8.97
CA ALA A 292 0.35 -6.27 -9.11
C ALA A 292 1.14 -5.02 -8.70
N LYS A 293 0.61 -3.84 -9.03
CA LYS A 293 1.23 -2.54 -8.77
C LYS A 293 0.16 -1.47 -8.58
N TYR A 294 0.42 -0.52 -7.69
CA TYR A 294 -0.39 0.68 -7.51
C TYR A 294 -0.32 1.58 -8.74
N ARG A 295 -1.49 2.09 -9.14
CA ARG A 295 -1.72 2.99 -10.25
C ARG A 295 -1.81 4.41 -9.73
N GLY A 296 -2.41 4.58 -8.56
CA GLY A 296 -2.55 5.85 -7.89
C GLY A 296 -1.31 6.24 -7.10
N GLN A 297 -1.20 7.53 -6.81
CA GLN A 297 -0.25 8.06 -5.84
C GLN A 297 -0.59 7.49 -4.46
N THR A 298 0.31 6.68 -3.90
CA THR A 298 0.14 6.16 -2.55
C THR A 298 0.72 7.14 -1.54
N ASN A 299 -0.15 7.80 -0.78
CA ASN A 299 0.25 8.42 0.48
C ASN A 299 0.37 7.30 1.50
N ILE A 300 1.52 6.62 1.61
CA ILE A 300 1.72 5.61 2.67
C ILE A 300 1.88 6.34 4.02
N ARG A 301 0.77 6.84 4.55
CA ARG A 301 0.55 7.20 5.95
C ARG A 301 -0.45 6.18 6.50
N GLY A 302 0.00 5.33 7.42
CA GLY A 302 -0.89 4.51 8.25
C GLY A 302 -1.47 3.27 7.56
N VAL A 303 -0.64 2.25 7.37
CA VAL A 303 -1.09 0.86 7.52
C VAL A 303 -0.12 0.20 8.49
N SER A 304 -0.67 -0.37 9.56
CA SER A 304 0.04 -1.32 10.41
C SER A 304 0.28 -2.58 9.59
N ASP A 305 1.43 -2.68 8.92
CA ASP A 305 1.79 -3.87 8.16
C ASP A 305 2.67 -4.82 8.98
N ALA A 306 2.20 -6.05 9.08
CA ALA A 306 3.00 -7.19 9.45
C ALA A 306 3.93 -7.57 8.29
N GLY A 307 5.23 -7.67 8.58
CA GLY A 307 6.17 -8.54 7.87
C GLY A 307 6.85 -7.95 6.61
N PRO A 308 8.20 -7.93 6.55
CA PRO A 308 8.92 -7.33 5.43
C PRO A 308 9.15 -8.35 4.30
N SER A 309 9.05 -7.89 3.06
CA SER A 309 9.70 -8.49 1.89
C SER A 309 10.61 -7.46 1.24
N ARG A 310 11.84 -7.84 0.89
CA ARG A 310 12.81 -7.04 0.09
C ARG A 310 13.21 -7.83 -1.18
N PRO A 311 13.54 -7.19 -2.32
CA PRO A 311 13.74 -7.87 -3.59
C PRO A 311 15.21 -8.12 -4.01
N ASP A 312 15.32 -9.15 -4.85
CA ASP A 312 16.21 -9.43 -6.00
C ASP A 312 17.66 -9.94 -5.83
N GLY A 313 17.91 -11.12 -6.42
CA GLY A 313 18.70 -11.12 -7.65
C GLY A 313 20.20 -11.45 -7.61
N THR A 314 20.64 -12.52 -6.94
CA THR A 314 21.83 -13.25 -7.43
C THR A 314 21.75 -14.75 -7.13
N LYS A 315 21.80 -15.55 -8.21
CA LYS A 315 21.89 -17.02 -8.16
C LYS A 315 23.29 -17.47 -7.71
N PRO A 316 23.41 -18.43 -6.77
CA PRO A 316 24.62 -19.24 -6.65
C PRO A 316 24.37 -20.73 -6.92
N PRO A 317 25.42 -21.50 -7.24
CA PRO A 317 25.30 -22.83 -7.82
C PRO A 317 25.17 -23.94 -6.77
N ALA A 318 24.77 -25.11 -7.26
CA ALA A 318 24.52 -26.33 -6.51
C ALA A 318 25.76 -26.93 -5.81
N ASP A 319 25.43 -27.72 -4.78
CA ASP A 319 26.10 -28.88 -4.18
C ASP A 319 26.93 -28.74 -2.88
N LYS A 320 26.39 -29.45 -1.87
CA LYS A 320 27.00 -30.34 -0.84
C LYS A 320 27.03 -29.89 0.62
N GLU A 321 26.37 -30.70 1.44
CA GLU A 321 26.50 -30.81 2.90
C GLU A 321 27.95 -31.05 3.34
N ASP A 322 28.38 -30.35 4.40
CA ASP A 322 28.98 -30.97 5.59
C ASP A 322 28.83 -30.02 6.78
N GLY A 323 28.61 -30.57 7.96
CA GLY A 323 28.28 -29.86 9.18
C GLY A 323 29.46 -29.15 9.83
N THR A 324 29.23 -27.94 10.34
CA THR A 324 29.58 -27.48 11.69
C THR A 324 29.12 -26.03 11.83
N LYS A 325 28.10 -25.81 12.65
CA LYS A 325 27.47 -24.50 12.86
C LYS A 325 28.12 -23.76 14.03
N PRO A 326 28.68 -22.53 13.86
CA PRO A 326 28.96 -21.62 14.96
C PRO A 326 27.66 -20.88 15.38
N PRO A 327 27.61 -20.23 16.55
CA PRO A 327 26.38 -19.70 17.13
C PRO A 327 25.68 -18.70 16.20
N LYS A 328 24.34 -18.77 16.15
CA LYS A 328 23.50 -17.78 15.48
C LYS A 328 23.65 -16.44 16.20
N ASP A 329 24.10 -15.41 15.48
CA ASP A 329 23.81 -14.04 15.88
C ASP A 329 22.29 -13.85 15.85
N GLU A 330 21.72 -13.33 16.94
CA GLU A 330 20.32 -12.95 17.02
C GLU A 330 20.08 -11.81 16.03
N GLU A 331 19.38 -12.08 14.93
CA GLU A 331 18.90 -11.02 14.03
C GLU A 331 17.92 -10.13 14.80
N SER A 332 18.20 -8.83 14.81
CA SER A 332 17.35 -7.83 15.45
C SER A 332 15.95 -7.83 14.82
N SER A 333 14.91 -7.91 15.64
CA SER A 333 13.51 -7.74 15.23
C SER A 333 13.12 -6.29 14.92
N SER A 334 14.02 -5.34 15.12
CA SER A 334 13.84 -3.91 14.77
C SER A 334 14.88 -3.43 13.75
N GLN A 335 14.49 -2.48 12.90
CA GLN A 335 15.31 -1.97 11.81
C GLN A 335 15.01 -0.51 11.44
N ILE A 336 16.00 0.16 10.86
CA ILE A 336 15.81 1.42 10.13
C ILE A 336 15.36 1.13 8.70
N ILE A 337 14.35 1.85 8.24
CA ILE A 337 13.79 1.80 6.88
C ILE A 337 13.94 3.18 6.25
N PHE A 338 14.64 3.26 5.11
CA PHE A 338 14.72 4.48 4.32
C PHE A 338 13.48 4.64 3.42
N SER A 339 13.05 5.87 3.15
CA SER A 339 12.02 6.15 2.16
C SER A 339 12.40 5.63 0.77
N ASN A 340 11.39 5.41 -0.08
CA ASN A 340 11.55 4.81 -1.39
C ASN A 340 12.10 5.80 -2.44
N THR A 341 13.32 6.29 -2.21
CA THR A 341 14.05 7.16 -3.15
C THR A 341 15.24 6.38 -3.71
N GLU A 342 15.15 5.83 -4.92
CA GLU A 342 16.25 5.03 -5.51
C GLU A 342 17.07 5.79 -6.54
N ALA A 343 16.39 6.60 -7.37
CA ALA A 343 17.00 7.45 -8.37
C ALA A 343 16.45 8.86 -8.29
N VAL A 344 17.31 9.85 -8.49
CA VAL A 344 16.98 11.27 -8.49
C VAL A 344 17.62 11.95 -9.68
N ASN A 345 16.95 12.96 -10.20
CA ASN A 345 17.47 13.76 -11.30
C ASN A 345 18.66 14.62 -10.85
N LEU A 346 19.59 14.89 -11.76
CA LEU A 346 20.70 15.81 -11.55
C LEU A 346 20.21 17.26 -11.29
N ASN A 347 20.81 17.96 -10.34
CA ASN A 347 20.45 19.32 -9.91
C ASN A 347 19.01 19.42 -9.36
N SER A 348 18.57 18.42 -8.61
CA SER A 348 17.27 18.43 -7.91
C SER A 348 17.45 18.23 -6.41
N SER A 349 16.51 18.78 -5.64
CA SER A 349 16.39 18.51 -4.21
C SER A 349 15.39 17.39 -3.94
N PHE A 350 15.67 16.56 -2.94
CA PHE A 350 14.78 15.47 -2.54
C PHE A 350 14.88 15.18 -1.04
N ASP A 351 13.80 14.64 -0.48
CA ASP A 351 13.76 14.21 0.92
C ASP A 351 14.01 12.70 1.04
N LEU A 352 14.82 12.33 2.03
CA LEU A 352 15.11 10.96 2.44
C LEU A 352 14.70 10.80 3.92
N HIS A 353 13.64 10.04 4.15
CA HIS A 353 13.14 9.77 5.51
C HIS A 353 13.72 8.46 6.03
N LEU A 354 14.13 8.45 7.29
CA LEU A 354 14.54 7.25 8.02
C LEU A 354 13.46 6.96 9.05
N SER A 355 12.85 5.78 8.96
CA SER A 355 11.80 5.33 9.85
C SER A 355 12.30 4.16 10.70
N LEU A 356 11.90 4.12 11.96
CA LEU A 356 12.18 3.00 12.85
C LEU A 356 10.97 2.05 12.86
N SER A 357 11.21 0.76 12.66
CA SER A 357 10.18 -0.28 12.59
C SER A 357 10.57 -1.54 13.35
N GLY A 358 9.60 -2.37 13.72
CA GLY A 358 9.78 -3.61 14.47
C GLY A 358 9.62 -3.46 16.00
N ASP A 359 10.18 -4.41 16.76
CA ASP A 359 10.10 -4.40 18.23
C ASP A 359 11.31 -3.67 18.83
N PHE A 360 11.09 -2.41 19.20
CA PHE A 360 12.10 -1.55 19.82
C PHE A 360 11.52 -0.80 21.00
N ARG A 361 12.38 -0.40 21.93
CA ARG A 361 12.03 0.48 23.05
C ARG A 361 13.14 1.49 23.24
N ILE A 362 12.95 2.71 22.73
CA ILE A 362 14.01 3.72 22.76
C ILE A 362 13.58 4.94 23.59
N ALA A 363 14.49 5.46 24.40
CA ALA A 363 14.38 6.76 25.03
C ALA A 363 15.27 7.80 24.33
N GLY A 364 16.27 7.36 23.57
CA GLY A 364 17.12 8.23 22.77
C GLY A 364 17.95 7.47 21.75
N TRP A 365 18.57 8.23 20.86
CA TRP A 365 19.46 7.72 19.83
C TRP A 365 20.49 8.77 19.41
N GLN A 366 21.57 8.28 18.81
CA GLN A 366 22.57 9.07 18.09
C GLN A 366 22.99 8.36 16.81
N THR A 367 23.43 9.12 15.82
CA THR A 367 24.01 8.60 14.59
C THR A 367 24.88 9.66 13.93
N ASP A 368 25.87 9.22 13.16
CA ASP A 368 26.52 10.03 12.14
C ASP A 368 26.10 9.51 10.76
N ILE A 369 26.07 10.37 9.75
CA ILE A 369 25.67 9.98 8.39
C ILE A 369 26.80 10.25 7.42
N THR A 370 27.08 9.29 6.53
CA THR A 370 28.02 9.48 5.43
C THR A 370 27.35 9.34 4.08
N TYR A 371 27.85 10.08 3.10
CA TYR A 371 27.40 10.07 1.71
C TYR A 371 28.56 10.45 0.78
N ASN A 372 28.39 10.29 -0.53
CA ASN A 372 29.37 10.71 -1.52
C ASN A 372 29.24 12.22 -1.81
N PRO A 373 30.19 13.07 -1.39
CA PRO A 373 30.11 14.52 -1.56
C PRO A 373 30.30 14.98 -3.01
N GLU A 374 30.80 14.11 -3.90
CA GLU A 374 30.84 14.43 -5.33
C GLU A 374 29.46 14.34 -5.99
N VAL A 375 28.53 13.57 -5.40
CA VAL A 375 27.23 13.20 -6.00
C VAL A 375 26.08 13.89 -5.31
N LEU A 376 26.12 14.03 -3.98
CA LEU A 376 25.07 14.67 -3.18
C LEU A 376 25.66 15.72 -2.23
N GLN A 377 24.86 16.74 -1.92
CA GLN A 377 25.04 17.58 -0.74
C GLN A 377 23.81 17.50 0.17
N LEU A 378 24.01 17.50 1.48
CA LEU A 378 22.95 17.56 2.46
C LEU A 378 22.62 19.03 2.75
N LEU A 379 21.36 19.41 2.60
CA LEU A 379 20.86 20.78 2.78
C LEU A 379 20.30 21.01 4.18
N SER A 380 19.47 20.09 4.66
CA SER A 380 18.82 20.21 5.96
C SER A 380 18.51 18.86 6.59
N VAL A 381 18.34 18.90 7.90
CA VAL A 381 18.02 17.75 8.75
C VAL A 381 16.87 18.15 9.65
N ALA A 382 15.85 17.30 9.78
CA ALA A 382 14.71 17.53 10.66
C ALA A 382 14.35 16.26 11.43
N GLY A 383 14.05 16.42 12.73
CA GLY A 383 13.59 15.32 13.57
C GLY A 383 12.22 14.82 13.11
N GLY A 384 12.03 13.50 13.14
CA GLY A 384 10.75 12.87 12.81
C GLY A 384 9.76 12.86 13.99
N GLU A 385 8.50 12.56 13.69
CA GLU A 385 7.40 12.62 14.65
C GLU A 385 7.47 11.56 15.75
N ILE A 386 8.30 10.52 15.58
CA ILE A 386 8.46 9.46 16.58
C ILE A 386 8.92 10.01 17.93
N LEU A 387 9.57 11.18 17.95
CA LEU A 387 10.10 11.86 19.14
C LEU A 387 9.60 13.32 19.20
N ALA A 388 8.31 13.55 18.96
CA ALA A 388 7.72 14.90 18.86
C ALA A 388 7.93 15.81 20.10
N ASP A 389 8.09 15.23 21.29
CA ASP A 389 8.34 15.96 22.56
C ASP A 389 9.77 15.74 23.12
N ALA A 390 10.74 15.46 22.24
CA ALA A 390 12.13 15.16 22.62
C ALA A 390 13.08 16.35 22.41
N PHE A 391 14.24 16.29 23.07
CA PHE A 391 15.40 17.06 22.66
C PHE A 391 15.87 16.55 21.30
N PHE A 392 16.17 17.46 20.38
CA PHE A 392 16.72 17.14 19.06
C PHE A 392 17.94 18.02 18.79
N GLN A 393 19.04 17.40 18.39
CA GLN A 393 20.27 18.06 17.98
C GLN A 393 20.55 17.69 16.53
N GLU A 394 20.43 18.67 15.63
CA GLU A 394 20.56 18.51 14.17
C GLU A 394 21.95 18.05 13.70
N GLY A 395 22.97 18.12 14.55
CA GLY A 395 24.36 17.80 14.20
C GLY A 395 25.06 18.91 13.40
N THR A 396 26.24 18.59 12.84
CA THR A 396 27.02 19.49 11.98
C THR A 396 27.18 18.86 10.59
N ILE A 397 26.72 19.57 9.55
CA ILE A 397 26.86 19.16 8.15
C ILE A 397 28.22 19.60 7.62
N ASP A 398 29.02 18.65 7.12
CA ASP A 398 30.25 18.88 6.36
C ASP A 398 30.07 18.30 4.95
N ASN A 399 29.63 19.15 4.03
CA ASN A 399 29.44 18.78 2.62
C ASN A 399 30.76 18.56 1.87
N GLU A 400 31.89 19.06 2.35
CA GLU A 400 33.19 18.78 1.70
C GLU A 400 33.65 17.35 2.02
N ALA A 401 33.41 16.89 3.25
CA ALA A 401 33.72 15.53 3.70
C ALA A 401 32.62 14.51 3.36
N GLY A 402 31.40 14.96 3.04
CA GLY A 402 30.23 14.09 2.84
C GLY A 402 29.73 13.47 4.15
N ARG A 403 29.71 14.27 5.22
CA ARG A 403 29.40 13.79 6.58
C ARG A 403 28.40 14.68 7.30
N LEU A 404 27.56 14.08 8.12
CA LEU A 404 26.78 14.73 9.19
C LEU A 404 27.21 14.10 10.52
N GLU A 405 27.68 14.91 11.45
CA GLU A 405 28.20 14.40 12.74
C GLU A 405 27.46 14.98 13.95
N GLY A 406 27.24 14.14 14.96
CA GLY A 406 26.66 14.54 16.23
C GLY A 406 25.14 14.76 16.18
N LEU A 407 24.45 14.07 15.26
CA LEU A 407 23.00 14.05 15.21
C LEU A 407 22.46 13.14 16.34
N SER A 408 21.53 13.67 17.14
CA SER A 408 20.96 12.90 18.26
C SER A 408 19.60 13.41 18.68
N SER A 409 18.84 12.54 19.35
CA SER A 409 17.58 12.91 19.99
C SER A 409 17.34 12.08 21.25
N ALA A 410 16.73 12.68 22.26
CA ALA A 410 16.39 11.99 23.50
C ALA A 410 15.13 12.57 24.15
N LEU A 411 14.28 11.71 24.71
CA LEU A 411 13.11 12.11 25.47
C LEU A 411 13.49 12.97 26.69
N LEU A 412 12.74 14.04 26.91
CA LEU A 412 12.87 14.88 28.10
C LEU A 412 12.03 14.30 29.24
N GLY A 413 12.40 13.13 29.76
CA GLY A 413 11.65 12.44 30.81
C GLY A 413 12.02 10.97 31.01
N GLN A 414 11.19 10.25 31.77
CA GLN A 414 11.27 8.78 31.91
C GLN A 414 10.28 8.15 30.91
N GLY A 415 10.60 6.97 30.39
CA GLY A 415 9.78 6.23 29.45
C GLY A 415 10.49 5.95 28.13
N THR A 416 9.88 5.06 27.36
CA THR A 416 10.38 4.61 26.06
C THR A 416 9.31 4.75 24.99
N ILE A 417 9.74 4.90 23.74
CA ILE A 417 8.91 4.85 22.55
C ILE A 417 9.08 3.50 21.89
N SER A 418 7.96 2.88 21.55
CA SER A 418 7.89 1.58 20.88
C SER A 418 6.90 1.57 19.71
N THR A 419 6.45 2.74 19.28
CA THR A 419 5.54 2.89 18.12
C THR A 419 6.37 3.20 16.89
N PRO A 420 6.34 2.37 15.83
CA PRO A 420 7.03 2.65 14.56
C PRO A 420 6.68 4.02 13.98
N GLY A 421 7.63 4.64 13.28
CA GLY A 421 7.42 5.97 12.69
C GLY A 421 8.69 6.60 12.15
N VAL A 422 8.56 7.79 11.57
CA VAL A 422 9.70 8.56 11.04
C VAL A 422 10.56 9.05 12.19
N LEU A 423 11.84 8.69 12.15
CA LEU A 423 12.88 9.08 13.10
C LEU A 423 13.55 10.39 12.69
N LEU A 424 13.83 10.53 11.39
CA LEU A 424 14.65 11.59 10.83
C LEU A 424 14.24 11.86 9.38
N SER A 425 14.27 13.12 8.96
CA SER A 425 14.14 13.54 7.57
C SER A 425 15.39 14.30 7.13
N LEU A 426 15.96 13.90 6.00
CA LEU A 426 17.14 14.51 5.39
C LEU A 426 16.77 15.10 4.04
N THR A 427 17.10 16.36 3.78
CA THR A 427 16.89 16.98 2.47
C THR A 427 18.24 17.07 1.77
N PHE A 428 18.40 16.37 0.65
CA PHE A 428 19.60 16.39 -0.18
C PHE A 428 19.38 17.19 -1.46
N GLU A 429 20.49 17.61 -2.08
CA GLU A 429 20.54 18.09 -3.46
C GLU A 429 21.57 17.28 -4.25
N SER A 430 21.22 16.93 -5.48
CA SER A 430 22.09 16.16 -6.38
C SER A 430 23.03 17.07 -7.17
N LEU A 431 24.32 16.77 -7.14
CA LEU A 431 25.38 17.60 -7.73
C LEU A 431 25.93 17.05 -9.04
N LYS A 432 25.99 15.73 -9.18
CA LYS A 432 26.64 15.05 -10.30
C LYS A 432 26.02 13.67 -10.52
N GLU A 433 25.97 13.23 -11.78
CA GLU A 433 25.60 11.85 -12.10
C GLU A 433 26.54 10.87 -11.42
N GLY A 434 25.96 9.81 -10.85
CA GLY A 434 26.71 8.80 -10.12
C GLY A 434 25.90 8.15 -9.01
N GLU A 435 26.60 7.49 -8.12
CA GLU A 435 26.02 6.75 -7.01
C GLU A 435 26.53 7.33 -5.67
N SER A 436 25.62 7.47 -4.72
CA SER A 436 25.92 7.81 -3.33
C SER A 436 25.30 6.76 -2.43
N VAL A 437 26.12 6.10 -1.61
CA VAL A 437 25.62 5.20 -0.56
C VAL A 437 25.55 5.98 0.74
N ILE A 438 24.34 6.14 1.26
CA ILE A 438 24.07 6.71 2.57
C ILE A 438 24.28 5.63 3.62
N ARG A 439 25.13 5.90 4.61
CA ARG A 439 25.40 5.00 5.74
C ARG A 439 25.18 5.67 7.07
N LEU A 440 24.74 4.87 8.03
CA LEU A 440 24.65 5.25 9.43
C LEU A 440 25.88 4.73 10.16
N GLU A 441 26.65 5.63 10.74
CA GLU A 441 27.85 5.34 11.52
C GLU A 441 27.64 5.75 12.98
N ASN A 442 28.48 5.23 13.89
CA ASN A 442 28.46 5.57 15.32
C ASN A 442 27.05 5.59 15.95
N THR A 443 26.20 4.67 15.47
CA THR A 443 24.77 4.67 15.75
C THR A 443 24.48 3.89 17.02
N ILE A 444 23.77 4.53 17.95
CA ILE A 444 23.36 3.93 19.22
C ILE A 444 21.90 4.26 19.42
N PHE A 445 21.12 3.25 19.78
CA PHE A 445 19.76 3.40 20.31
C PHE A 445 19.77 2.92 21.74
N SER A 446 19.17 3.66 22.67
CA SER A 446 19.09 3.23 24.08
C SER A 446 17.69 3.37 24.63
N ASP A 447 17.32 2.50 25.56
CA ASP A 447 16.10 2.65 26.36
C ASP A 447 16.28 3.67 27.51
N ASP A 448 15.25 3.84 28.34
CA ASP A 448 15.27 4.76 29.50
C ASP A 448 16.09 4.24 30.69
N MET A 449 16.56 2.99 30.61
CA MET A 449 17.46 2.35 31.55
C MET A 449 18.93 2.42 31.12
N SER A 450 19.22 3.08 29.98
CA SER A 450 20.55 3.18 29.37
C SER A 450 21.10 1.85 28.83
N GLU A 451 20.22 0.93 28.46
CA GLU A 451 20.58 -0.30 27.76
C GLU A 451 20.45 -0.12 26.25
N GLU A 452 21.50 -0.53 25.53
CA GLU A 452 21.56 -0.42 24.07
C GLU A 452 20.56 -1.36 23.41
N GLN A 453 19.76 -0.81 22.49
CA GLN A 453 18.85 -1.56 21.64
C GLN A 453 19.57 -1.95 20.36
N LYS A 454 19.60 -3.25 20.06
CA LYS A 454 20.06 -3.72 18.76
C LYS A 454 19.01 -3.37 17.73
N ILE A 455 19.39 -2.58 16.73
CA ILE A 455 18.55 -2.19 15.60
C ILE A 455 19.34 -2.44 14.32
N SER A 456 18.72 -3.07 13.33
CA SER A 456 19.35 -3.30 12.02
C SER A 456 19.49 -2.00 11.25
N LEU A 457 20.70 -1.73 10.74
CA LEU A 457 21.06 -0.48 10.05
C LEU A 457 21.46 -0.78 8.60
N PRO A 458 20.51 -0.77 7.64
CA PRO A 458 20.85 -0.99 6.25
C PRO A 458 21.58 0.20 5.63
N ASP A 459 22.37 -0.05 4.59
CA ASP A 459 22.87 0.99 3.68
C ASP A 459 21.77 1.39 2.68
N LYS A 460 21.75 2.66 2.25
CA LYS A 460 20.85 3.14 1.19
C LYS A 460 21.63 3.65 -0.01
N LEU A 461 21.39 3.06 -1.19
CA LEU A 461 21.95 3.55 -2.45
C LEU A 461 21.02 4.58 -3.09
N ILE A 462 21.57 5.74 -3.45
CA ILE A 462 20.91 6.79 -4.26
C ILE A 462 21.66 6.91 -5.58
N ARG A 463 20.92 6.84 -6.70
CA ARG A 463 21.44 7.01 -8.07
C ARG A 463 21.07 8.41 -8.58
N VAL A 464 22.05 9.21 -8.99
CA VAL A 464 21.80 10.48 -9.67
C VAL A 464 21.91 10.25 -11.18
N VAL A 465 20.86 10.59 -11.91
CA VAL A 465 20.77 10.40 -13.37
C VAL A 465 20.53 11.72 -14.10
N SER A 466 20.93 11.80 -15.36
CA SER A 466 20.59 12.95 -16.21
C SER A 466 19.08 13.03 -16.40
N SER A 467 18.55 14.21 -16.15
CA SER A 467 17.20 14.60 -16.53
C SER A 467 17.10 14.91 -18.02
N ILE A 468 15.96 14.65 -18.66
CA ILE A 468 15.70 15.06 -20.04
C ILE A 468 15.64 16.61 -20.10
N PRO A 469 16.23 17.30 -21.09
CA PRO A 469 16.31 18.77 -21.13
C PRO A 469 14.97 19.53 -21.01
N CYS A 470 13.86 18.88 -21.33
CA CYS A 470 12.52 19.46 -21.31
C CYS A 470 11.73 19.27 -20.00
N ASP A 471 12.20 18.43 -19.08
CA ASP A 471 11.66 18.28 -17.71
C ASP A 471 12.27 19.39 -16.84
N VAL A 472 11.88 20.64 -17.01
CA VAL A 472 12.55 21.79 -16.39
C VAL A 472 12.52 21.77 -14.86
N ASN A 473 11.50 21.21 -14.23
CA ASN A 473 11.39 21.15 -12.78
C ASN A 473 12.11 19.96 -12.14
N ALA A 474 12.64 19.03 -12.94
CA ALA A 474 13.36 17.83 -12.46
C ALA A 474 12.47 16.81 -11.74
N ASP A 475 11.17 16.82 -12.02
CA ASP A 475 10.23 15.85 -11.44
C ASP A 475 10.21 14.51 -12.22
N GLY A 476 10.97 14.41 -13.31
CA GLY A 476 11.07 13.21 -14.15
C GLY A 476 10.01 13.13 -15.24
N ILE A 477 9.12 14.12 -15.33
CA ILE A 477 8.00 14.20 -16.26
C ILE A 477 8.18 15.48 -17.08
N THR A 478 7.82 15.45 -18.36
CA THR A 478 7.72 16.68 -19.16
C THR A 478 6.24 16.98 -19.38
N ASN A 479 5.72 17.95 -18.64
CA ASN A 479 4.31 18.33 -18.66
C ASN A 479 4.12 19.87 -18.66
N ILE A 480 2.90 20.33 -18.37
CA ILE A 480 2.56 21.75 -18.39
C ILE A 480 3.30 22.55 -17.30
N PHE A 481 3.69 21.93 -16.19
CA PHE A 481 4.45 22.58 -15.12
C PHE A 481 5.85 22.96 -15.57
N ASP A 482 6.51 22.13 -16.39
CA ASP A 482 7.79 22.49 -17.02
C ASP A 482 7.64 23.65 -17.98
N LEU A 483 6.61 23.61 -18.82
CA LEU A 483 6.33 24.69 -19.75
C LEU A 483 6.01 26.00 -19.02
N ILE A 484 5.36 25.96 -17.85
CA ILE A 484 5.15 27.14 -17.02
C ILE A 484 6.49 27.74 -16.58
N LEU A 485 7.44 26.91 -16.13
CA LEU A 485 8.77 27.39 -15.72
C LEU A 485 9.55 28.00 -16.89
N VAL A 486 9.50 27.38 -18.07
CA VAL A 486 10.08 27.94 -19.30
C VAL A 486 9.39 29.26 -19.68
N ALA A 487 8.05 29.29 -19.68
CA ALA A 487 7.27 30.46 -20.05
C ALA A 487 7.51 31.65 -19.14
N GLN A 488 7.73 31.42 -17.84
CA GLN A 488 8.11 32.47 -16.88
C GLN A 488 9.43 33.15 -17.21
N LYS A 489 10.33 32.45 -17.92
CA LYS A 489 11.64 32.95 -18.32
C LYS A 489 11.72 33.38 -19.79
N PHE A 490 10.63 33.17 -20.55
CA PHE A 490 10.59 33.43 -21.98
C PHE A 490 10.90 34.90 -22.32
N GLY A 491 11.93 35.13 -23.13
CA GLY A 491 12.37 36.47 -23.56
C GLY A 491 13.21 37.25 -22.53
N GLN A 492 13.55 36.65 -21.39
CA GLN A 492 14.56 37.20 -20.48
C GLN A 492 15.97 36.93 -21.04
N LYS A 493 16.97 37.70 -20.56
CA LYS A 493 18.37 37.51 -20.91
C LYS A 493 19.15 37.09 -19.66
N ASN A 494 20.19 36.28 -19.87
CA ASN A 494 21.00 35.62 -18.86
C ASN A 494 20.18 34.65 -17.99
N VAL A 495 19.25 33.91 -18.60
CA VAL A 495 18.57 32.81 -17.90
C VAL A 495 19.62 31.71 -17.72
N SER A 496 19.71 31.16 -16.50
CA SER A 496 20.59 30.04 -16.19
C SER A 496 19.79 28.92 -15.52
N GLY A 497 20.32 27.70 -15.58
CA GLY A 497 19.64 26.52 -15.07
C GLY A 497 18.65 25.94 -16.07
N ARG A 498 17.78 25.05 -15.60
CA ARG A 498 16.99 24.16 -16.47
C ARG A 498 15.89 24.85 -17.29
N ALA A 499 15.53 26.09 -16.93
CA ALA A 499 14.57 26.88 -17.67
C ALA A 499 15.14 27.46 -18.99
N ASP A 500 16.47 27.50 -19.14
CA ASP A 500 17.15 27.81 -20.41
C ASP A 500 17.26 26.52 -21.26
N THR A 501 16.12 26.08 -21.78
CA THR A 501 16.02 24.79 -22.49
C THR A 501 16.81 24.72 -23.81
N ASN A 502 17.22 25.86 -24.37
CA ASN A 502 17.99 25.97 -25.60
C ASN A 502 19.44 26.47 -25.39
N ASN A 503 19.85 26.68 -24.14
CA ASN A 503 21.19 27.14 -23.74
C ASN A 503 21.65 28.42 -24.46
N ASP A 504 20.74 29.37 -24.70
CA ASP A 504 21.07 30.64 -25.35
C ASP A 504 21.23 31.83 -24.39
N GLY A 505 21.02 31.60 -23.09
CA GLY A 505 21.27 32.58 -22.02
C GLY A 505 20.25 33.70 -21.97
#